data_AF-A0A2G8XQT9-F1
#
_entry.id   AF-A0A2G8XQT9-F1
#
_cell.length_a   1.000
_cell.length_b   1.000
_cell.length_c   1.000
_cell.angle_alpha   90.00
_cell.angle_beta   90.00
_cell.angle_gamma   90.00
#
_symmetry.space_group_name_H-M   'P 1'
#
loop_
_entity.id
_entity.type
_entity.pdbx_description
1 polymer ?
#
loop_
_entity_poly.entity_id
_entity_poly.type
_entity_poly.pdbx_seq_one_letter_code
_entity_poly.pdbx_strand_id
1 'polypeptide(L)'
;MAQNAFRLSGDMLHLVSIFLLLFKLYRSKNCAGLSARMQECYSIVFCCRYLDLTYSFISVYNSAMKAIFILSTAYLVFLMKKKVPISTTYDAKADSFNYMLYLVPPCAVITLVTADSFAVTDLSWTFSIWLESVAILPQLLLLQRQREVENLTSHYVACMGLYRLMYILNWVYRYLTESPPHVNVVSWVGGVVQTLLYADFFYYYVHARWYGHKLVLPVVGGEV
;
A
#
# COMPACT_ATOMS: atom_id res chain seq x y z
N MET A 1 13.95 9.89 -16.03
CA MET A 1 13.84 8.42 -15.92
C MET A 1 12.83 7.95 -16.94
N ALA A 2 13.19 7.04 -17.84
CA ALA A 2 12.29 6.61 -18.92
C ALA A 2 11.06 5.87 -18.33
N GLN A 3 9.89 6.27 -18.79
CA GLN A 3 8.62 5.64 -18.44
C GLN A 3 8.51 4.35 -19.27
N ASN A 4 8.39 3.20 -18.62
CA ASN A 4 8.09 1.93 -19.31
C ASN A 4 6.66 1.47 -18.97
N ALA A 5 6.17 0.52 -19.76
CA ALA A 5 4.81 0.02 -19.64
C ALA A 5 4.52 -0.54 -18.23
N PHE A 6 5.45 -1.30 -17.65
CA PHE A 6 5.29 -1.88 -16.30
C PHE A 6 5.12 -0.81 -15.23
N ARG A 7 5.94 0.24 -15.26
CA ARG A 7 5.83 1.35 -14.31
C ARG A 7 4.50 2.08 -14.46
N LEU A 8 4.11 2.42 -15.70
CA LEU A 8 2.85 3.10 -15.95
C LEU A 8 1.66 2.25 -15.49
N SER A 9 1.65 0.95 -15.83
CA SER A 9 0.61 0.01 -15.38
C SER A 9 0.57 -0.10 -13.86
N GLY A 10 1.74 -0.15 -13.20
CA GLY A 10 1.82 -0.10 -11.73
C GLY A 10 1.20 1.17 -11.16
N ASP A 11 1.59 2.34 -11.67
CA ASP A 11 1.05 3.63 -11.22
C ASP A 11 -0.47 3.71 -11.40
N MET A 12 -0.99 3.21 -12.54
CA MET A 12 -2.43 3.16 -12.79
C MET A 12 -3.15 2.16 -11.89
N LEU A 13 -2.58 0.99 -11.59
CA LEU A 13 -3.17 0.03 -10.66
C LEU A 13 -3.26 0.59 -9.23
N HIS A 14 -2.25 1.32 -8.79
CA HIS A 14 -2.27 2.00 -7.49
C HIS A 14 -3.31 3.13 -7.47
N LEU A 15 -3.45 3.88 -8.56
CA LEU A 15 -4.48 4.90 -8.65
C LEU A 15 -5.89 4.29 -8.66
N VAL A 16 -6.08 3.18 -9.37
CA VAL A 16 -7.34 2.42 -9.41
C VAL A 16 -7.69 1.89 -8.03
N SER A 17 -6.74 1.38 -7.24
CA SER A 17 -7.04 0.88 -5.88
C SER A 17 -7.60 2.00 -4.98
N ILE A 18 -7.02 3.20 -5.04
CA ILE A 18 -7.51 4.38 -4.31
C ILE A 18 -8.93 4.76 -4.77
N PHE A 19 -9.17 4.79 -6.08
CA PHE A 19 -10.49 5.11 -6.60
C PHE A 19 -11.55 4.05 -6.26
N LEU A 20 -11.21 2.76 -6.27
CA LEU A 20 -12.10 1.69 -5.83
C LEU A 20 -12.48 1.87 -4.36
N LEU A 21 -11.53 2.23 -3.52
CA LEU A 21 -11.76 2.48 -2.11
C LEU A 21 -12.63 3.72 -1.88
N LEU A 22 -12.35 4.82 -2.57
CA LEU A 22 -13.18 6.03 -2.53
C LEU A 22 -14.61 5.75 -3.04
N PHE A 23 -14.74 5.01 -4.13
CA PHE A 23 -16.03 4.61 -4.68
C PHE A 23 -16.82 3.75 -3.69
N LYS A 24 -16.16 2.78 -3.02
CA LYS A 24 -16.75 1.98 -1.94
C LYS A 24 -17.33 2.88 -0.86
N LEU A 25 -16.51 3.76 -0.28
CA LEU A 25 -16.92 4.63 0.81
C LEU A 25 -18.02 5.60 0.39
N TYR A 26 -17.95 6.11 -0.85
CA TYR A 26 -18.95 7.02 -1.38
C TYR A 26 -20.32 6.35 -1.61
N ARG A 27 -20.34 5.14 -2.19
CA ARG A 27 -21.57 4.43 -2.56
C ARG A 27 -22.20 3.72 -1.38
N SER A 28 -21.42 2.99 -0.59
CA SER A 28 -21.94 2.19 0.53
C SER A 28 -22.14 3.01 1.81
N LYS A 29 -21.47 4.17 1.92
CA LYS A 29 -21.39 4.96 3.16
C LYS A 29 -20.93 4.13 4.37
N ASN A 30 -20.15 3.08 4.12
CA ASN A 30 -19.70 2.09 5.09
C ASN A 30 -18.20 1.84 4.92
N CYS A 31 -17.48 1.73 6.04
CA CYS A 31 -16.06 1.38 6.07
C CYS A 31 -15.76 0.08 6.83
N ALA A 32 -16.77 -0.75 7.10
CA ALA A 32 -16.57 -2.09 7.63
C ALA A 32 -15.61 -2.90 6.75
N GLY A 33 -14.61 -3.51 7.40
CA GLY A 33 -13.57 -4.31 6.75
C GLY A 33 -12.47 -3.53 6.04
N LEU A 34 -12.38 -2.23 6.31
CA LEU A 34 -11.26 -1.40 5.87
C LEU A 34 -10.43 -0.97 7.08
N SER A 35 -9.11 -1.11 6.96
CA SER A 35 -8.18 -0.69 8.00
C SER A 35 -7.82 0.78 7.81
N ALA A 36 -8.21 1.61 8.78
CA ALA A 36 -7.75 3.00 8.82
C ALA A 36 -6.27 3.07 9.19
N ARG A 37 -5.76 2.08 9.95
CA ARG A 37 -4.34 1.98 10.32
C ARG A 37 -3.44 1.79 9.10
N MET A 38 -3.86 0.96 8.14
CA MET A 38 -3.16 0.85 6.85
C MET A 38 -3.13 2.21 6.13
N GLN A 39 -4.25 2.93 6.05
CA GLN A 39 -4.29 4.23 5.36
C GLN A 39 -3.45 5.31 6.08
N GLU A 40 -3.38 5.27 7.41
CA GLU A 40 -2.45 6.11 8.18
C GLU A 40 -0.99 5.80 7.82
N CYS A 41 -0.62 4.51 7.71
CA CYS A 41 0.73 4.12 7.26
C CYS A 41 1.04 4.65 5.86
N TYR A 42 0.13 4.46 4.90
CA TYR A 42 0.32 4.99 3.53
C TYR A 42 0.38 6.52 3.49
N SER A 43 -0.35 7.21 4.37
CA SER A 43 -0.27 8.66 4.49
C SER A 43 1.15 9.09 4.92
N ILE A 44 1.73 8.41 5.91
CA ILE A 44 3.13 8.64 6.34
C ILE A 44 4.09 8.33 5.18
N VAL A 45 3.92 7.19 4.50
CA VAL A 45 4.73 6.80 3.34
C VAL A 45 4.76 7.91 2.28
N PHE A 46 3.60 8.41 1.85
CA PHE A 46 3.55 9.42 0.78
C PHE A 46 4.09 10.77 1.24
N CYS A 47 3.84 11.18 2.49
CA CYS A 47 4.43 12.40 3.05
C CYS A 47 5.97 12.32 3.08
N CYS A 48 6.54 11.20 3.52
CA CYS A 48 8.00 11.02 3.57
C CYS A 48 8.63 10.85 2.19
N ARG A 49 7.94 10.18 1.26
CA ARG A 49 8.45 9.89 -0.09
C ARG A 49 8.46 11.12 -1.00
N TYR A 50 7.47 11.99 -0.84
CA TYR A 50 7.23 13.11 -1.74
C TYR A 50 7.55 14.46 -1.10
N LEU A 51 8.49 14.50 -0.15
CA LEU A 51 9.02 15.76 0.40
C LEU A 51 9.54 16.69 -0.70
N ASP A 52 10.07 16.11 -1.78
CA ASP A 52 10.56 16.81 -2.96
C ASP A 52 9.48 17.58 -3.74
N LEU A 53 8.19 17.38 -3.45
CA LEU A 53 7.10 18.11 -4.08
C LEU A 53 7.19 19.63 -3.85
N THR A 54 7.79 20.07 -2.75
CA THR A 54 7.88 21.51 -2.40
C THR A 54 9.09 22.22 -3.01
N TYR A 55 10.10 21.48 -3.48
CA TYR A 55 11.37 22.05 -3.95
C TYR A 55 11.89 21.49 -5.27
N SER A 56 11.24 20.47 -5.85
CA SER A 56 11.63 19.88 -7.14
C SER A 56 10.43 19.73 -8.08
N PHE A 57 10.54 20.30 -9.27
CA PHE A 57 9.55 20.14 -10.34
C PHE A 57 10.13 19.29 -11.47
N ILE A 58 9.57 18.08 -11.64
CA ILE A 58 9.98 17.16 -12.70
C ILE A 58 9.05 17.30 -13.91
N SER A 59 7.73 17.24 -13.69
CA SER A 59 6.70 17.41 -14.71
C SER A 59 5.34 17.59 -14.05
N VAL A 60 4.37 18.14 -14.81
CA VAL A 60 2.97 18.27 -14.35
C VAL A 60 2.39 16.92 -13.94
N TYR A 61 2.62 15.87 -14.73
CA TYR A 61 2.15 14.52 -14.43
C TYR A 61 2.71 14.02 -13.09
N ASN A 62 4.03 14.15 -12.86
CA ASN A 62 4.66 13.69 -11.63
C ASN A 62 4.14 14.45 -10.40
N SER A 63 4.08 15.78 -10.46
CA SER A 63 3.58 16.61 -9.36
C SER A 63 2.10 16.35 -9.09
N ALA A 64 1.27 16.20 -10.12
CA ALA A 64 -0.15 15.87 -9.98
C ALA A 64 -0.36 14.50 -9.34
N MET A 65 0.35 13.45 -9.78
CA MET A 65 0.25 12.11 -9.18
C MET A 65 0.64 12.10 -7.70
N LYS A 66 1.75 12.78 -7.33
CA LYS A 66 2.17 12.93 -5.93
C LYS A 66 1.09 13.61 -5.08
N ALA A 67 0.53 14.72 -5.57
CA ALA A 67 -0.54 15.44 -4.88
C ALA A 67 -1.80 14.56 -4.74
N ILE A 68 -2.19 13.84 -5.78
CA ILE A 68 -3.32 12.90 -5.74
C ILE A 68 -3.09 11.84 -4.67
N PHE A 69 -1.93 11.19 -4.62
CA PHE A 69 -1.63 10.17 -3.61
C PHE A 69 -1.72 10.71 -2.18
N ILE A 70 -1.13 11.87 -1.91
CA ILE A 70 -1.17 12.48 -0.56
C ILE A 70 -2.61 12.87 -0.19
N LEU A 71 -3.28 13.64 -1.04
CA LEU A 71 -4.60 14.21 -0.74
C LEU A 71 -5.67 13.14 -0.65
N SER A 72 -5.68 12.16 -1.57
CA SER A 72 -6.67 11.08 -1.55
C SER A 72 -6.51 10.17 -0.34
N THR A 73 -5.29 9.82 0.05
CA THR A 73 -5.03 8.97 1.23
C THR A 73 -5.38 9.71 2.53
N ALA A 74 -5.02 10.98 2.65
CA ALA A 74 -5.44 11.81 3.77
C ALA A 74 -6.98 11.94 3.84
N TYR A 75 -7.64 12.07 2.69
CA TYR A 75 -9.10 12.10 2.59
C TYR A 75 -9.73 10.76 2.99
N LEU A 76 -9.17 9.62 2.60
CA LEU A 76 -9.61 8.30 3.04
C LEU A 76 -9.54 8.13 4.56
N VAL A 77 -8.42 8.56 5.18
CA VAL A 77 -8.28 8.58 6.65
C VAL A 77 -9.35 9.45 7.29
N PHE A 78 -9.59 10.66 6.76
CA PHE A 78 -10.65 11.55 7.23
C PHE A 78 -12.04 10.91 7.12
N LEU A 79 -12.34 10.28 5.99
CA LEU A 79 -13.63 9.62 5.75
C LEU A 79 -13.88 8.51 6.79
N MET A 80 -12.90 7.64 7.03
CA MET A 80 -13.06 6.51 7.94
C MET A 80 -13.06 6.92 9.41
N LYS A 81 -12.31 7.96 9.81
CA LYS A 81 -12.16 8.32 11.22
C LYS A 81 -13.07 9.43 11.71
N LYS A 82 -13.59 10.28 10.80
CA LYS A 82 -14.30 11.53 11.19
C LYS A 82 -15.61 11.76 10.47
N LYS A 83 -15.77 11.31 9.22
CA LYS A 83 -16.96 11.65 8.42
C LYS A 83 -18.15 10.72 8.70
N VAL A 84 -19.18 11.24 9.37
CA VAL A 84 -20.48 10.56 9.50
C VAL A 84 -21.21 10.53 8.15
N PRO A 85 -21.91 9.43 7.77
CA PRO A 85 -22.09 8.18 8.54
C PRO A 85 -21.02 7.11 8.31
N ILE A 86 -19.98 7.38 7.51
CA ILE A 86 -18.94 6.38 7.22
C ILE A 86 -18.20 5.97 8.50
N SER A 87 -17.74 6.94 9.29
CA SER A 87 -16.95 6.67 10.49
C SER A 87 -17.68 5.93 11.60
N THR A 88 -19.01 5.86 11.57
CA THR A 88 -19.79 5.11 12.58
C THR A 88 -19.71 3.60 12.37
N THR A 89 -19.29 3.17 11.18
CA THR A 89 -19.13 1.76 10.81
C THR A 89 -17.69 1.25 10.97
N TYR A 90 -16.77 2.12 11.42
CA TYR A 90 -15.37 1.76 11.65
C TYR A 90 -15.22 0.94 12.94
N ASP A 91 -14.79 -0.30 12.81
CA ASP A 91 -14.52 -1.17 13.96
C ASP A 91 -13.06 -1.03 14.44
N ALA A 92 -12.85 -0.11 15.38
CA ALA A 92 -11.55 0.14 15.99
C ALA A 92 -11.02 -1.04 16.82
N LYS A 93 -11.90 -1.92 17.32
CA LYS A 93 -11.48 -3.11 18.09
C LYS A 93 -10.94 -4.19 17.16
N ALA A 94 -11.59 -4.37 16.00
CA ALA A 94 -11.09 -5.27 14.96
C ALA A 94 -9.80 -4.74 14.31
N ASP A 95 -9.68 -3.42 14.07
CA ASP A 95 -8.49 -2.76 13.51
C ASP A 95 -7.49 -2.31 14.62
N SER A 96 -7.12 -3.25 15.49
CA SER A 96 -6.32 -3.03 16.71
C SER A 96 -4.80 -3.12 16.53
N PHE A 97 -4.30 -3.28 15.30
CA PHE A 97 -2.87 -3.43 15.06
C PHE A 97 -2.11 -2.12 15.34
N ASN A 98 -1.18 -2.16 16.29
CA ASN A 98 -0.42 -0.99 16.72
C ASN A 98 0.79 -0.73 15.81
N TYR A 99 0.54 -0.17 14.62
CA TYR A 99 1.59 0.11 13.62
C TYR A 99 2.65 1.10 14.10
N MET A 100 2.30 2.02 15.02
CA MET A 100 3.23 2.99 15.59
C MET A 100 4.30 2.34 16.47
N LEU A 101 4.00 1.18 17.06
CA LEU A 101 4.96 0.40 17.84
C LEU A 101 5.66 -0.65 16.98
N TYR A 102 4.90 -1.37 16.14
CA TYR A 102 5.41 -2.57 15.46
C TYR A 102 5.95 -2.34 14.05
N LEU A 103 5.61 -1.25 13.36
CA LEU A 103 6.10 -0.98 12.00
C LEU A 103 7.05 0.21 11.96
N VAL A 104 6.64 1.35 12.51
CA VAL A 104 7.37 2.62 12.37
C VAL A 104 8.79 2.54 12.97
N PRO A 105 9.00 2.08 14.23
CA PRO A 105 10.33 2.05 14.82
C PRO A 105 11.27 1.04 14.11
N PRO A 106 10.88 -0.21 13.81
CA PRO A 106 11.72 -1.12 13.03
C PRO A 106 12.11 -0.56 11.65
N CYS A 107 11.16 0.07 10.94
CA CYS A 107 11.46 0.69 9.65
C CYS A 107 12.46 1.86 9.79
N ALA A 108 12.34 2.66 10.86
CA ALA A 108 13.28 3.73 11.15
C ALA A 108 14.69 3.20 11.45
N VAL A 109 14.81 2.13 12.24
CA VAL A 109 16.10 1.49 12.53
C VAL A 109 16.75 0.93 11.27
N ILE A 110 15.99 0.20 10.44
CA ILE A 110 16.51 -0.35 9.18
C ILE A 110 16.94 0.77 8.22
N THR A 111 16.21 1.89 8.21
CA THR A 111 16.57 3.07 7.40
C THR A 111 17.94 3.61 7.75
N LEU A 112 18.28 3.72 9.04
CA LEU A 112 19.58 4.23 9.48
C LEU A 112 20.76 3.37 9.02
N VAL A 113 20.52 2.08 8.72
CA VAL A 113 21.53 1.13 8.26
C VAL A 113 21.61 1.06 6.73
N THR A 114 20.52 1.37 6.04
CA THR A 114 20.35 1.08 4.61
C THR A 114 20.24 2.31 3.70
N ALA A 115 20.13 3.51 4.27
CA ALA A 115 20.07 4.74 3.49
C ALA A 115 21.43 5.04 2.83
N ASP A 116 21.39 5.51 1.57
CA ASP A 116 22.59 5.87 0.81
C ASP A 116 23.32 7.08 1.41
N SER A 117 22.57 7.98 2.07
CA SER A 117 23.13 9.10 2.83
C SER A 117 22.24 9.48 4.03
N PHE A 118 22.82 10.22 4.98
CA PHE A 118 22.08 10.78 6.12
C PHE A 118 21.39 12.13 5.81
N ALA A 119 21.28 12.52 4.53
CA ALA A 119 20.45 13.65 4.14
C ALA A 119 18.98 13.35 4.45
N VAL A 120 18.23 14.36 4.90
CA VAL A 120 16.82 14.20 5.31
C VAL A 120 15.97 13.59 4.19
N THR A 121 16.21 13.99 2.94
CA THR A 121 15.50 13.46 1.77
C THR A 121 15.78 11.98 1.52
N ASP A 122 17.03 11.55 1.68
CA ASP A 122 17.41 10.14 1.45
C ASP A 122 16.92 9.24 2.58
N LEU A 123 17.00 9.73 3.83
CA LEU A 123 16.42 9.06 4.99
C LEU A 123 14.89 8.94 4.86
N SER A 124 14.19 10.02 4.49
CA SER A 124 12.73 10.01 4.35
C SER A 124 12.28 9.11 3.21
N TRP A 125 13.01 9.12 2.09
CA TRP A 125 12.74 8.26 0.94
C TRP A 125 12.96 6.78 1.32
N THR A 126 14.11 6.44 1.90
CA THR A 126 14.44 5.06 2.32
C THR A 126 13.45 4.55 3.36
N PHE A 127 13.11 5.36 4.37
CA PHE A 127 12.09 5.04 5.36
C PHE A 127 10.73 4.76 4.72
N SER A 128 10.33 5.57 3.73
CA SER A 128 9.06 5.36 3.05
C SER A 128 9.00 4.00 2.33
N ILE A 129 10.12 3.51 1.78
CA ILE A 129 10.17 2.21 1.09
C ILE A 129 9.98 1.07 2.09
N TRP A 130 10.70 1.11 3.22
CA TRP A 130 10.54 0.11 4.27
C TRP A 130 9.14 0.12 4.87
N LEU A 131 8.60 1.29 5.22
CA LEU A 131 7.26 1.38 5.79
C LEU A 131 6.18 0.92 4.80
N GLU A 132 6.27 1.28 3.52
CA GLU A 132 5.33 0.81 2.50
C GLU A 132 5.33 -0.72 2.39
N SER A 133 6.51 -1.34 2.51
CA SER A 133 6.64 -2.79 2.34
C SER A 133 5.81 -3.58 3.33
N VAL A 134 5.53 -3.00 4.51
CA VAL A 134 4.78 -3.64 5.60
C VAL A 134 3.46 -2.94 5.93
N ALA A 135 3.14 -1.81 5.27
CA ALA A 135 1.96 -1.00 5.54
C ALA A 135 0.63 -1.73 5.33
N ILE A 136 0.63 -2.81 4.55
CA ILE A 136 -0.54 -3.66 4.27
C ILE A 136 -0.96 -4.54 5.45
N LEU A 137 -0.05 -4.83 6.40
CA LEU A 137 -0.30 -5.77 7.50
C LEU A 137 -1.58 -5.52 8.30
N PRO A 138 -1.92 -4.28 8.72
CA PRO A 138 -3.16 -4.01 9.47
C PRO A 138 -4.41 -4.46 8.72
N GLN A 139 -4.44 -4.27 7.39
CA GLN A 139 -5.57 -4.64 6.55
C GLN A 139 -5.67 -6.16 6.36
N LEU A 140 -4.56 -6.87 6.14
CA LEU A 140 -4.58 -8.34 6.00
C LEU A 140 -5.07 -9.01 7.29
N LEU A 141 -4.55 -8.57 8.44
CA LEU A 141 -4.97 -9.07 9.75
C LEU A 141 -6.45 -8.78 10.02
N LEU A 142 -6.95 -7.60 9.62
CA LEU A 142 -8.37 -7.28 9.72
C LEU A 142 -9.24 -8.23 8.88
N LEU A 143 -8.84 -8.50 7.63
CA LEU A 143 -9.60 -9.38 6.73
C LEU A 143 -9.59 -10.84 7.23
N GLN A 144 -8.47 -11.31 7.76
CA GLN A 144 -8.38 -12.65 8.38
C GLN A 144 -9.34 -12.79 9.56
N ARG A 145 -9.53 -11.74 10.37
CA ARG A 145 -10.49 -11.74 11.49
C ARG A 145 -11.95 -11.75 11.04
N GLN A 146 -12.27 -11.06 9.95
CA GLN A 146 -13.65 -10.96 9.46
C GLN A 146 -14.12 -12.17 8.64
N ARG A 147 -13.17 -12.99 8.15
CA ARG A 147 -13.39 -14.16 7.30
C ARG A 147 -13.94 -13.83 5.92
N GLU A 148 -15.18 -13.34 5.83
CA GLU A 148 -15.81 -12.94 4.57
C GLU A 148 -15.32 -11.57 4.12
N VAL A 149 -14.67 -11.53 2.95
CA VAL A 149 -14.18 -10.30 2.34
C VAL A 149 -15.16 -9.82 1.27
N GLU A 150 -15.66 -8.60 1.42
CA GLU A 150 -16.51 -7.97 0.41
C GLU A 150 -15.76 -7.83 -0.93
N ASN A 151 -16.45 -8.10 -2.05
CA ASN A 151 -15.86 -8.06 -3.40
C ASN A 151 -15.08 -6.77 -3.68
N LEU A 152 -15.64 -5.59 -3.37
CA LEU A 152 -14.97 -4.32 -3.66
C LEU A 152 -13.70 -4.12 -2.81
N THR A 153 -13.72 -4.56 -1.55
CA THR A 153 -12.51 -4.61 -0.71
C THR A 153 -11.48 -5.57 -1.29
N SER A 154 -11.91 -6.74 -1.75
CA SER A 154 -11.00 -7.74 -2.33
C SER A 154 -10.30 -7.21 -3.60
N HIS A 155 -11.04 -6.51 -4.47
CA HIS A 155 -10.48 -5.91 -5.67
C HIS A 155 -9.52 -4.76 -5.35
N TYR A 156 -9.85 -3.93 -4.36
CA TYR A 156 -8.96 -2.89 -3.85
C TYR A 156 -7.62 -3.50 -3.37
N VAL A 157 -7.65 -4.52 -2.51
CA VAL A 157 -6.44 -5.17 -1.98
C VAL A 157 -5.67 -5.87 -3.10
N ALA A 158 -6.36 -6.51 -4.05
CA ALA A 158 -5.74 -7.13 -5.21
C ALA A 158 -5.01 -6.10 -6.09
N CYS A 159 -5.63 -4.95 -6.39
CA CYS A 159 -4.98 -3.86 -7.13
C CYS A 159 -3.75 -3.32 -6.38
N MET A 160 -3.81 -3.23 -5.04
CA MET A 160 -2.66 -2.87 -4.21
C MET A 160 -1.50 -3.88 -4.35
N GLY A 161 -1.76 -5.19 -4.31
CA GLY A 161 -0.70 -6.17 -4.54
C GLY A 161 -0.16 -6.14 -5.98
N LEU A 162 -1.05 -5.94 -6.97
CA LEU A 162 -0.72 -6.01 -8.39
C LEU A 162 0.15 -4.83 -8.83
N TYR A 163 -0.06 -3.62 -8.31
CA TYR A 163 0.86 -2.52 -8.62
C TYR A 163 2.28 -2.85 -8.20
N ARG A 164 2.45 -3.53 -7.05
CA ARG A 164 3.76 -3.85 -6.54
C ARG A 164 4.46 -4.91 -7.39
N LEU A 165 3.72 -5.93 -7.82
CA LEU A 165 4.20 -6.90 -8.80
C LEU A 165 4.68 -6.21 -10.08
N MET A 166 3.91 -5.24 -10.61
CA MET A 166 4.31 -4.47 -11.79
C MET A 166 5.59 -3.65 -11.55
N TYR A 167 5.79 -3.13 -10.34
CA TYR A 167 7.02 -2.42 -9.97
C TYR A 167 8.25 -3.35 -9.93
N ILE A 168 8.10 -4.58 -9.43
CA ILE A 168 9.17 -5.60 -9.50
C ILE A 168 9.51 -5.90 -10.96
N LEU A 169 8.51 -6.14 -11.81
CA LEU A 169 8.74 -6.37 -13.25
C LEU A 169 9.41 -5.17 -13.92
N ASN A 170 9.02 -3.95 -13.56
CA ASN A 170 9.69 -2.73 -14.01
C ASN A 170 11.18 -2.72 -13.61
N TRP A 171 11.54 -3.11 -12.39
CA TRP A 171 12.95 -3.14 -11.99
C TRP A 171 13.74 -4.22 -12.69
N VAL A 172 13.15 -5.41 -12.89
CA VAL A 172 13.75 -6.48 -13.70
C VAL A 172 13.98 -6.00 -15.13
N TYR A 173 12.98 -5.38 -15.74
CA TYR A 173 13.12 -4.79 -17.08
C TYR A 173 14.27 -3.78 -17.13
N ARG A 174 14.32 -2.83 -16.19
CA ARG A 174 15.38 -1.81 -16.13
C ARG A 174 16.77 -2.40 -15.91
N TYR A 175 16.89 -3.46 -15.12
CA TYR A 175 18.15 -4.17 -14.94
C TYR A 175 18.65 -4.80 -16.25
N LEU A 176 17.74 -5.33 -17.07
CA LEU A 176 18.08 -5.97 -18.34
C LEU A 176 18.32 -4.97 -19.49
N THR A 177 17.68 -3.80 -19.47
CA THR A 177 17.70 -2.87 -20.61
C THR A 177 18.53 -1.61 -20.42
N GLU A 178 18.76 -1.14 -19.18
CA GLU A 178 19.56 0.07 -18.94
C GLU A 178 21.06 -0.25 -18.88
N SER A 179 21.89 0.67 -19.36
CA SER A 179 23.36 0.59 -19.30
C SER A 179 23.91 1.87 -18.68
N PRO A 180 24.47 1.84 -17.45
CA PRO A 180 24.65 0.67 -16.58
C PRO A 180 23.30 0.12 -16.03
N PRO A 181 23.27 -1.17 -15.62
CA PRO A 181 22.07 -1.77 -15.04
C PRO A 181 21.57 -1.01 -13.80
N HIS A 182 20.26 -0.77 -13.73
CA HIS A 182 19.67 -0.14 -12.56
C HIS A 182 19.55 -1.12 -11.39
N VAL A 183 20.28 -0.86 -10.31
CA VAL A 183 20.21 -1.64 -9.07
C VAL A 183 19.95 -0.69 -7.89
N ASN A 184 18.85 -0.91 -7.18
CA ASN A 184 18.54 -0.23 -5.93
C ASN A 184 18.09 -1.29 -4.91
N VAL A 185 19.02 -1.73 -4.06
CA VAL A 185 18.81 -2.89 -3.17
C VAL A 185 17.61 -2.68 -2.24
N VAL A 186 17.46 -1.47 -1.68
CA VAL A 186 16.33 -1.10 -0.81
C VAL A 186 14.99 -1.30 -1.52
N SER A 187 14.85 -0.81 -2.76
CA SER A 187 13.62 -0.96 -3.55
C SER A 187 13.32 -2.42 -3.86
N TRP A 188 14.34 -3.20 -4.28
CA TRP A 188 14.17 -4.61 -4.63
C TRP A 188 13.76 -5.44 -3.40
N VAL A 189 14.48 -5.32 -2.29
CA VAL A 189 14.21 -6.07 -1.06
C VAL A 189 12.85 -5.67 -0.48
N GLY A 190 12.60 -4.36 -0.33
CA GLY A 190 11.30 -3.87 0.12
C GLY A 190 10.16 -4.26 -0.84
N GLY A 191 10.45 -4.47 -2.12
CA GLY A 191 9.48 -4.97 -3.08
C GLY A 191 9.13 -6.42 -2.90
N VAL A 192 10.15 -7.27 -2.77
CA VAL A 192 9.97 -8.70 -2.52
C VAL A 192 9.23 -8.91 -1.20
N VAL A 193 9.62 -8.23 -0.12
CA VAL A 193 8.92 -8.31 1.18
C VAL A 193 7.44 -7.98 1.02
N GLN A 194 7.13 -6.87 0.35
CA GLN A 194 5.75 -6.45 0.15
C GLN A 194 4.96 -7.48 -0.67
N THR A 195 5.51 -7.97 -1.78
CA THR A 195 4.84 -8.96 -2.64
C THR A 195 4.62 -10.29 -1.93
N LEU A 196 5.57 -10.74 -1.10
CA LEU A 196 5.40 -11.96 -0.30
C LEU A 196 4.27 -11.82 0.72
N LEU A 197 4.08 -10.65 1.33
CA LEU A 197 2.94 -10.41 2.24
C LEU A 197 1.59 -10.51 1.53
N TYR A 198 1.52 -10.22 0.23
CA TYR A 198 0.30 -10.40 -0.57
C TYR A 198 0.09 -11.82 -1.09
N ALA A 199 1.09 -12.70 -1.03
CA ALA A 199 1.04 -14.01 -1.71
C ALA A 199 -0.13 -14.88 -1.22
N ASP A 200 -0.33 -14.97 0.09
CA ASP A 200 -1.42 -15.73 0.70
C ASP A 200 -2.79 -15.17 0.29
N PHE A 201 -2.96 -13.84 0.38
CA PHE A 201 -4.18 -13.18 -0.07
C PHE A 201 -4.46 -13.44 -1.56
N PHE A 202 -3.44 -13.39 -2.41
CA PHE A 202 -3.61 -13.65 -3.85
C PHE A 202 -4.04 -15.08 -4.16
N TYR A 203 -3.50 -16.06 -3.44
CA TYR A 203 -3.91 -17.44 -3.57
C TYR A 203 -5.42 -17.59 -3.34
N TYR A 204 -5.92 -17.09 -2.20
CA TYR A 204 -7.36 -17.17 -1.87
C TYR A 204 -8.22 -16.32 -2.80
N TYR A 205 -7.73 -15.14 -3.19
CA TYR A 205 -8.42 -14.27 -4.13
C TYR A 205 -8.63 -14.96 -5.49
N VAL A 206 -7.57 -15.51 -6.09
CA VAL A 206 -7.67 -16.22 -7.38
C VAL A 206 -8.55 -17.45 -7.25
N HIS A 207 -8.39 -18.23 -6.18
CA HIS A 207 -9.22 -19.40 -5.92
C HIS A 207 -10.71 -19.03 -5.85
N ALA A 208 -11.10 -18.06 -5.02
CA ALA A 208 -12.48 -17.63 -4.90
C ALA A 208 -13.06 -17.15 -6.24
N ARG A 209 -12.27 -16.44 -7.05
CA ARG A 209 -12.69 -15.95 -8.38
C ARG A 209 -12.84 -17.06 -9.41
N TRP A 210 -11.96 -18.06 -9.40
CA TRP A 210 -12.03 -19.17 -10.35
C TRP A 210 -13.26 -20.05 -10.10
N TYR A 211 -13.59 -20.30 -8.83
CA TYR A 211 -14.73 -21.14 -8.44
C TYR A 211 -16.04 -20.36 -8.25
N GLY A 212 -16.03 -19.03 -8.42
CA GLY A 212 -17.22 -18.18 -8.30
C GLY A 212 -17.80 -18.08 -6.90
N HIS A 213 -16.99 -18.33 -5.86
CA HIS A 213 -17.41 -18.24 -4.46
C HIS A 213 -17.00 -16.90 -3.82
N LYS A 214 -17.59 -16.58 -2.67
CA LYS A 214 -17.15 -15.44 -1.86
C LYS A 214 -15.71 -15.67 -1.39
N LEU A 215 -14.93 -14.59 -1.28
CA LEU A 215 -13.59 -14.67 -0.73
C LEU A 215 -13.66 -14.87 0.79
N VAL A 216 -13.16 -16.02 1.24
CA VAL A 216 -13.03 -16.37 2.66
C VAL A 216 -11.56 -16.64 2.96
N LEU A 217 -11.00 -15.96 3.95
CA LEU A 217 -9.62 -16.15 4.40
C LEU A 217 -9.55 -17.15 5.57
N PRO A 218 -8.47 -17.95 5.67
CA PRO A 218 -8.27 -18.88 6.78
C PRO A 218 -7.97 -18.15 8.10
N VAL A 219 -8.23 -18.81 9.22
CA VAL A 219 -7.89 -18.29 10.54
C VAL A 219 -6.40 -18.56 10.83
N VAL A 220 -5.62 -17.49 11.07
CA VAL A 220 -4.28 -17.64 11.64
C VAL A 220 -4.44 -17.73 13.15
N GLY A 221 -4.37 -18.96 13.67
CA GLY A 221 -4.56 -19.27 15.09
C GLY A 221 -5.81 -20.12 15.29
N GLY A 222 -5.61 -21.43 15.23
CA GLY A 222 -6.58 -22.38 15.76
C GLY A 222 -6.81 -22.09 17.24
N GLU A 223 -8.07 -22.20 17.63
CA GLU A 223 -8.42 -22.48 19.02
C GLU A 223 -7.57 -23.66 19.52
N VAL A 224 -6.81 -23.41 20.58
CA VAL A 224 -6.63 -24.34 21.70
C VAL A 224 -6.87 -23.54 22.97
#